data_AF-A0A6N8BS83-F1
#
_entry.id   AF-A0A6N8BS83-F1
#
_cell.length_a   1.000
_cell.length_b   1.000
_cell.length_c   1.000
_cell.angle_alpha   90.00
_cell.angle_beta   90.00
_cell.angle_gamma   90.00
#
_symmetry.space_group_name_H-M   'P 1'
#
loop_
_entity.id
_entity.type
_entity.pdbx_description
1 polymer ?
#
loop_
_entity_poly.entity_id
_entity_poly.type
_entity_poly.pdbx_seq_one_letter_code
_entity_poly.pdbx_strand_id
1 'polypeptide(L)'
;MARFTGFDEVFSALYVDFDNIYTRFLEIDPEAARAFGSVPYRWVRWIENHALRILYGEGVRRRILKRMCYLNPQRYQEYRNPFIRSAFQVVDCPPLTTRGKTSTDIHLVMDCMDDLSHSTHFDEFIILSGDADFTPLLIRLQEHARRTLVLSVGYSSPAYTAAASWRIREDWFLQQALRDERADDVDDQPVPVVHTAPVASVAPVSAITPAPSAARTPQPAPQAGGMDDEDEGPSPGNAW
;
A
#
# COMPACT_ATOMS: atom_id res chain seq x y z
N MET A 1 25.50 7.17 -19.23
CA MET A 1 24.73 7.35 -17.99
C MET A 1 25.64 7.03 -16.81
N ALA A 2 25.87 7.99 -15.92
CA ALA A 2 26.72 7.80 -14.76
C ALA A 2 26.06 6.79 -13.81
N ARG A 3 26.73 5.65 -13.54
CA ARG A 3 26.39 4.74 -12.44
C ARG A 3 26.69 5.50 -11.15
N PHE A 4 25.66 6.03 -10.51
CA PHE A 4 25.80 6.55 -9.16
C PHE A 4 25.92 5.36 -8.19
N THR A 5 27.10 5.25 -7.59
CA THR A 5 27.48 4.46 -6.40
C THR A 5 27.86 2.98 -6.59
N GLY A 6 28.92 2.55 -5.88
CA GLY A 6 29.49 1.19 -5.89
C GLY A 6 28.79 0.23 -4.92
N PHE A 7 27.45 0.28 -4.86
CA PHE A 7 26.63 -0.66 -4.09
C PHE A 7 25.88 -1.58 -5.05
N ASP A 8 25.73 -2.85 -4.68
CA ASP A 8 24.78 -3.74 -5.34
C ASP A 8 23.35 -3.37 -4.89
N GLU A 9 22.43 -3.17 -5.84
CA GLU A 9 21.04 -2.85 -5.52
C GLU A 9 20.20 -4.13 -5.41
N VAL A 10 19.31 -4.17 -4.41
CA VAL A 10 18.27 -5.19 -4.23
C VAL A 10 16.92 -4.51 -4.36
N PHE A 11 16.15 -4.88 -5.38
CA PHE A 11 14.79 -4.37 -5.60
C PHE A 11 13.78 -5.23 -4.86
N SER A 12 13.03 -4.61 -3.95
CA SER A 12 12.07 -5.33 -3.11
C SER A 12 10.63 -4.86 -3.39
N ALA A 13 9.69 -5.78 -3.27
CA ALA A 13 8.26 -5.50 -3.12
C ALA A 13 7.82 -5.83 -1.69
N LEU A 14 7.10 -4.90 -1.05
CA LEU A 14 6.64 -5.01 0.33
C LEU A 14 5.12 -5.13 0.40
N TYR A 15 4.64 -6.15 1.12
CA TYR A 15 3.23 -6.46 1.30
C TYR A 15 2.91 -6.59 2.78
N VAL A 16 1.87 -5.88 3.22
CA VAL A 16 1.50 -5.81 4.63
C VAL A 16 0.07 -6.28 4.80
N ASP A 17 -0.09 -7.42 5.46
CA ASP A 17 -1.36 -7.84 6.03
C ASP A 17 -1.55 -7.10 7.36
N PHE A 18 -2.21 -5.94 7.28
CA PHE A 18 -2.29 -5.02 8.40
C PHE A 18 -3.05 -5.63 9.57
N ASP A 19 -4.20 -6.23 9.28
CA ASP A 19 -5.09 -6.84 10.28
C ASP A 19 -4.36 -7.92 11.09
N ASN A 20 -3.59 -8.78 10.43
CA ASN A 20 -2.83 -9.86 11.07
C ASN A 20 -1.76 -9.30 12.01
N ILE A 21 -0.89 -8.41 11.50
CA ILE A 21 0.23 -7.89 12.28
C ILE A 21 -0.24 -6.95 13.41
N TYR A 22 -1.16 -6.04 13.10
CA TYR A 22 -1.66 -5.07 14.07
C TYR A 22 -2.36 -5.77 15.24
N THR A 23 -3.23 -6.75 14.98
CA THR A 23 -3.95 -7.47 16.04
C THR A 23 -2.97 -8.19 16.98
N ARG A 24 -1.90 -8.79 16.43
CA ARG A 24 -0.88 -9.48 17.24
C ARG A 24 -0.03 -8.52 18.05
N PHE A 25 0.36 -7.38 17.49
CA PHE A 25 1.02 -6.35 18.30
C PHE A 25 0.09 -5.80 19.37
N LEU A 26 -1.20 -5.64 19.09
CA LEU A 26 -2.17 -5.13 20.08
C LEU A 26 -2.30 -6.07 21.29
N GLU A 27 -2.19 -7.38 21.07
CA GLU A 27 -2.19 -8.40 22.12
C GLU A 27 -0.93 -8.34 23.01
N ILE A 28 0.21 -7.90 22.47
CA ILE A 28 1.52 -7.93 23.14
C ILE A 28 1.88 -6.57 23.75
N ASP A 29 1.78 -5.51 22.95
CA ASP A 29 2.21 -4.14 23.25
C ASP A 29 1.33 -3.15 22.45
N PRO A 30 0.27 -2.59 23.07
CA PRO A 30 -0.64 -1.66 22.41
C PRO A 30 0.03 -0.40 21.87
N GLU A 31 1.15 0.02 22.46
CA GLU A 31 1.90 1.17 21.98
C GLU A 31 2.66 0.81 20.70
N ALA A 32 3.27 -0.37 20.64
CA ALA A 32 3.88 -0.87 19.42
C ALA A 32 2.86 -1.04 18.28
N ALA A 33 1.64 -1.53 18.57
CA ALA A 33 0.57 -1.62 17.57
C ALA A 33 0.22 -0.23 17.00
N ARG A 34 0.07 0.77 17.88
CA ARG A 34 -0.19 2.16 17.47
C ARG A 34 0.96 2.72 16.64
N ALA A 35 2.21 2.49 17.03
CA ALA A 35 3.39 2.93 16.29
C ALA A 35 3.45 2.30 14.90
N PHE A 36 3.18 0.98 14.81
CA PHE A 36 3.11 0.25 13.54
C PHE A 36 2.08 0.87 12.59
N GLY A 37 0.89 1.21 13.09
CA GLY A 37 -0.18 1.81 12.31
C GLY A 37 0.00 3.28 11.98
N SER A 38 0.55 4.07 12.91
CA SER A 38 0.53 5.54 12.82
C SER A 38 1.78 6.14 12.18
N VAL A 39 2.90 5.40 12.18
CA VAL A 39 4.20 5.93 11.73
C VAL A 39 4.93 4.97 10.76
N PRO A 40 4.29 4.52 9.65
CA PRO A 40 4.85 3.43 8.87
C PRO A 40 6.19 3.72 8.18
N TYR A 41 6.45 4.99 7.81
CA TYR A 41 7.75 5.38 7.25
C TYR A 41 8.95 4.97 8.13
N ARG A 42 8.77 4.95 9.47
CA ARG A 42 9.83 4.66 10.43
C ARG A 42 10.30 3.21 10.29
N TRP A 43 9.37 2.26 10.41
CA TRP A 43 9.72 0.85 10.32
C TRP A 43 10.03 0.42 8.89
N VAL A 44 9.48 1.08 7.87
CA VAL A 44 9.92 0.88 6.48
C VAL A 44 11.39 1.26 6.32
N ARG A 45 11.81 2.40 6.85
CA ARG A 45 13.22 2.82 6.83
C ARG A 45 14.11 1.86 7.61
N TRP A 46 13.61 1.29 8.72
CA TRP A 46 14.33 0.25 9.45
C TRP A 46 14.50 -1.02 8.61
N ILE A 47 13.46 -1.47 7.91
CA ILE A 47 13.55 -2.60 6.96
C ILE A 47 14.54 -2.27 5.85
N GLU A 48 14.45 -1.10 5.20
CA GLU A 48 15.32 -0.71 4.09
C GLU A 48 16.81 -0.73 4.44
N ASN A 49 17.18 -0.30 5.65
CA ASN A 49 18.57 -0.09 6.02
C ASN A 49 19.11 -1.16 6.99
N HIS A 50 18.39 -1.39 8.09
CA HIS A 50 18.92 -2.21 9.19
C HIS A 50 18.75 -3.71 8.89
N ALA A 51 17.55 -4.13 8.48
CA ALA A 51 17.29 -5.53 8.16
C ALA A 51 18.11 -6.00 6.94
N LEU A 52 18.38 -5.11 5.98
CA LEU A 52 19.22 -5.43 4.83
C LEU A 52 20.66 -5.75 5.24
N ARG A 53 21.27 -4.92 6.09
CA ARG A 53 22.66 -5.10 6.51
C ARG A 53 22.88 -6.43 7.23
N ILE A 54 21.90 -6.88 8.01
CA ILE A 54 21.94 -8.19 8.69
C ILE A 54 21.96 -9.34 7.67
N LEU A 55 21.30 -9.16 6.54
CA LEU A 55 21.12 -10.18 5.50
C LEU A 55 22.26 -10.25 4.49
N TYR A 56 22.73 -9.09 4.03
CA TYR A 56 23.65 -8.98 2.91
C TYR A 56 25.02 -8.41 3.27
N GLY A 57 25.17 -7.90 4.50
CA GLY A 57 26.38 -7.17 4.91
C GLY A 57 26.42 -5.74 4.37
N GLU A 58 27.63 -5.18 4.32
CA GLU A 58 27.91 -3.85 3.78
C GLU A 58 28.02 -3.90 2.25
N GLY A 59 27.81 -2.76 1.57
CA GLY A 59 27.95 -2.68 0.11
C GLY A 59 26.70 -3.07 -0.69
N VAL A 60 25.59 -3.38 -0.02
CA VAL A 60 24.28 -3.64 -0.65
C VAL A 60 23.28 -2.57 -0.24
N ARG A 61 22.43 -2.14 -1.18
CA ARG A 61 21.36 -1.17 -0.95
C ARG A 61 19.99 -1.73 -1.34
N ARG A 62 19.04 -1.71 -0.40
CA ARG A 62 17.64 -2.05 -0.68
C ARG A 62 16.93 -0.85 -1.28
N ARG A 63 16.12 -1.10 -2.31
CA ARG A 63 15.11 -0.15 -2.79
C ARG A 63 13.77 -0.86 -2.82
N ILE A 64 12.87 -0.46 -1.93
CA ILE A 64 11.49 -0.97 -1.94
C ILE A 64 10.73 -0.18 -3.01
N LEU A 65 10.51 -0.82 -4.16
CA LEU A 65 9.89 -0.19 -5.32
C LEU A 65 8.36 -0.21 -5.25
N LYS A 66 7.78 -1.18 -4.53
CA LYS A 66 6.34 -1.31 -4.31
C LYS A 66 6.02 -1.55 -2.84
N ARG A 67 4.97 -0.90 -2.36
CA ARG A 67 4.51 -0.93 -0.97
C ARG A 67 3.00 -1.07 -0.95
N MET A 68 2.51 -2.24 -0.56
CA MET A 68 1.09 -2.58 -0.48
C MET A 68 0.69 -2.78 0.99
N CYS A 69 -0.45 -2.22 1.38
CA CYS A 69 -1.05 -2.45 2.69
C CYS A 69 -2.51 -2.86 2.50
N TYR A 70 -2.85 -4.06 2.97
CA TYR A 70 -4.19 -4.62 2.92
C TYR A 70 -4.80 -4.47 4.31
N LEU A 71 -5.92 -3.76 4.42
CA LEU A 71 -6.56 -3.51 5.70
C LEU A 71 -8.08 -3.60 5.62
N ASN A 72 -8.71 -3.93 6.74
CA ASN A 72 -10.16 -3.82 6.88
C ASN A 72 -10.57 -2.35 7.11
N PRO A 73 -11.25 -1.70 6.15
CA PRO A 73 -11.61 -0.28 6.26
C PRO A 73 -12.67 -0.02 7.33
N GLN A 74 -13.42 -1.02 7.79
CA GLN A 74 -14.40 -0.83 8.86
C GLN A 74 -13.72 -0.77 10.24
N ARG A 75 -12.58 -1.44 10.39
CA ARG A 75 -11.88 -1.58 11.67
C ARG A 75 -10.67 -0.65 11.81
N TYR A 76 -9.93 -0.45 10.71
CA TYR A 76 -8.61 0.17 10.73
C TYR A 76 -8.50 1.42 9.86
N GLN A 77 -9.64 2.08 9.57
CA GLN A 77 -9.70 3.29 8.75
C GLN A 77 -8.75 4.40 9.21
N GLU A 78 -8.55 4.55 10.52
CA GLU A 78 -7.68 5.59 11.08
C GLU A 78 -6.21 5.46 10.61
N TYR A 79 -5.75 4.24 10.31
CA TYR A 79 -4.38 3.97 9.86
C TYR A 79 -4.20 4.13 8.34
N ARG A 80 -5.27 4.29 7.58
CA ARG A 80 -5.21 4.45 6.11
C ARG A 80 -4.34 5.65 5.70
N ASN A 81 -4.58 6.81 6.31
CA ASN A 81 -3.87 8.05 5.97
C ASN A 81 -2.37 8.00 6.31
N PRO A 82 -1.95 7.50 7.49
CA PRO A 82 -0.53 7.23 7.78
C PRO A 82 0.19 6.40 6.71
N PHE A 83 -0.43 5.32 6.23
CA PHE A 83 0.15 4.47 5.19
C PHE A 83 0.26 5.20 3.84
N ILE A 84 -0.78 5.93 3.43
CA ILE A 84 -0.74 6.72 2.18
C ILE A 84 0.36 7.78 2.24
N ARG A 85 0.49 8.49 3.37
CA ARG A 85 1.57 9.48 3.58
C ARG A 85 2.96 8.85 3.56
N SER A 86 3.05 7.55 3.83
CA SER A 86 4.30 6.77 3.75
C SER A 86 4.47 6.06 2.40
N ALA A 87 3.72 6.49 1.38
CA ALA A 87 3.76 6.00 0.00
C ALA A 87 3.37 4.52 -0.17
N PHE A 88 2.41 4.04 0.63
CA PHE A 88 1.75 2.76 0.38
C PHE A 88 0.54 2.93 -0.55
N GLN A 89 0.35 1.97 -1.44
CA GLN A 89 -0.96 1.70 -2.01
C GLN A 89 -1.76 0.91 -0.97
N VAL A 90 -2.93 1.42 -0.60
CA VAL A 90 -3.80 0.77 0.39
C VAL A 90 -4.95 0.10 -0.33
N VAL A 91 -5.13 -1.20 -0.07
CA VAL A 91 -6.20 -2.02 -0.60
C VAL A 91 -7.21 -2.26 0.52
N ASP A 92 -8.45 -1.85 0.27
CA ASP A 92 -9.55 -2.01 1.22
C ASP A 92 -10.08 -3.46 1.13
N CYS A 93 -9.96 -4.21 2.22
CA CYS A 93 -10.42 -5.59 2.35
C CYS A 93 -11.58 -5.66 3.36
N PRO A 94 -12.81 -5.29 2.98
CA PRO A 94 -13.95 -5.34 3.88
C PRO A 94 -14.25 -6.77 4.34
N PRO A 95 -14.89 -6.96 5.50
CA PRO A 95 -15.28 -8.28 5.97
C PRO A 95 -16.33 -8.89 5.03
N LEU A 96 -16.07 -10.12 4.58
CA LEU A 96 -16.96 -10.91 3.72
C LEU A 96 -17.95 -11.77 4.50
N THR A 97 -17.76 -11.88 5.81
CA THR A 97 -18.58 -12.71 6.69
C THR A 97 -18.95 -11.95 7.95
N THR A 98 -20.03 -12.37 8.61
CA THR A 98 -20.42 -11.86 9.93
C THR A 98 -19.37 -12.10 11.02
N ARG A 99 -18.44 -13.03 10.79
CA ARG A 99 -17.30 -13.32 11.69
C ARG A 99 -16.07 -12.45 11.42
N GLY A 100 -16.14 -11.52 10.47
CA GLY A 100 -15.06 -10.56 10.20
C GLY A 100 -13.93 -11.09 9.30
N LYS A 101 -14.07 -12.27 8.67
CA LYS A 101 -13.09 -12.76 7.69
C LYS A 101 -13.02 -11.82 6.49
N THR A 102 -11.83 -11.37 6.12
CA THR A 102 -11.56 -10.52 4.96
C THR A 102 -11.04 -11.35 3.78
N SER A 103 -10.89 -10.72 2.60
CA SER A 103 -10.22 -11.29 1.42
C SER A 103 -8.73 -10.95 1.33
N THR A 104 -8.12 -10.47 2.42
CA THR A 104 -6.73 -9.99 2.45
C THR A 104 -5.75 -10.98 1.82
N ASP A 105 -5.86 -12.25 2.19
CA ASP A 105 -4.94 -13.30 1.73
C ASP A 105 -4.97 -13.47 0.22
N ILE A 106 -6.17 -13.43 -0.38
CA ILE A 106 -6.36 -13.59 -1.82
C ILE A 106 -5.79 -12.38 -2.56
N HIS A 107 -6.09 -11.16 -2.11
CA HIS A 107 -5.55 -9.95 -2.73
C HIS A 107 -4.02 -9.93 -2.70
N LEU A 108 -3.45 -10.25 -1.53
CA LEU A 108 -1.99 -10.28 -1.35
C LEU A 108 -1.34 -11.31 -2.28
N VAL A 109 -1.91 -12.52 -2.38
CA VAL A 109 -1.39 -13.57 -3.27
C VAL A 109 -1.47 -13.12 -4.73
N MET A 110 -2.60 -12.56 -5.16
CA MET A 110 -2.77 -12.10 -6.55
C MET A 110 -1.76 -11.02 -6.90
N ASP A 111 -1.62 -9.99 -6.06
CA ASP A 111 -0.68 -8.90 -6.30
C ASP A 111 0.78 -9.39 -6.32
N CYS A 112 1.15 -10.30 -5.40
CA CYS A 112 2.48 -10.93 -5.42
C CYS A 112 2.74 -11.70 -6.72
N MET A 113 1.75 -12.44 -7.23
CA MET A 113 1.88 -13.23 -8.46
C MET A 113 1.97 -12.33 -9.70
N ASP A 114 1.21 -11.23 -9.72
CA ASP A 114 1.29 -10.22 -10.77
C ASP A 114 2.68 -9.57 -10.79
N ASP A 115 3.20 -9.17 -9.62
CA ASP A 115 4.54 -8.59 -9.49
C ASP A 115 5.67 -9.59 -9.79
N LEU A 116 5.44 -10.89 -9.52
CA LEU A 116 6.37 -11.95 -9.93
C LEU A 116 6.50 -12.04 -11.45
N SER A 117 5.40 -11.77 -12.18
CA SER A 117 5.34 -11.78 -13.64
C SER A 117 5.66 -10.42 -14.29
N HIS A 118 5.84 -9.37 -13.49
CA HIS A 118 6.05 -8.02 -13.97
C HIS A 118 7.41 -7.86 -14.67
N SER A 119 7.50 -6.90 -15.60
CA SER A 119 8.73 -6.62 -16.35
C SER A 119 9.88 -6.13 -15.46
N THR A 120 9.55 -5.54 -14.32
CA THR A 120 10.51 -5.21 -13.26
C THR A 120 10.87 -6.47 -12.50
N HIS A 121 12.16 -6.80 -12.49
CA HIS A 121 12.69 -7.89 -11.68
C HIS A 121 12.79 -7.45 -10.22
N PHE A 122 11.87 -7.91 -9.38
CA PHE A 122 12.02 -7.82 -7.93
C PHE A 122 12.92 -8.97 -7.46
N ASP A 123 13.96 -8.67 -6.72
CA ASP A 123 14.87 -9.68 -6.14
C ASP A 123 14.31 -10.28 -4.86
N GLU A 124 13.43 -9.54 -4.17
CA GLU A 124 12.94 -9.86 -2.84
C GLU A 124 11.46 -9.48 -2.67
N PHE A 125 10.72 -10.38 -2.03
CA PHE A 125 9.33 -10.17 -1.62
C PHE A 125 9.29 -10.17 -0.09
N ILE A 126 8.92 -9.03 0.49
CA ILE A 126 8.81 -8.83 1.94
C ILE A 126 7.34 -8.92 2.31
N ILE A 127 6.97 -9.93 3.10
CA ILE A 127 5.60 -10.21 3.51
C ILE A 127 5.49 -10.04 5.03
N LEU A 128 4.71 -9.05 5.45
CA LEU A 128 4.37 -8.80 6.85
C LEU A 128 3.05 -9.53 7.14
N SER A 129 3.14 -10.82 7.43
CA SER A 129 2.04 -11.65 7.94
C SER A 129 2.59 -12.90 8.64
N GLY A 130 1.90 -13.34 9.69
CA GLY A 130 2.16 -14.61 10.36
C GLY A 130 1.29 -15.78 9.86
N ASP A 131 0.49 -15.59 8.81
CA ASP A 131 -0.40 -16.65 8.31
C ASP A 131 0.35 -17.73 7.53
N ALA A 132 0.18 -18.99 7.95
CA ALA A 132 0.80 -20.14 7.31
C ALA A 132 0.16 -20.48 5.96
N ASP A 133 -1.03 -19.96 5.65
CA ASP A 133 -1.68 -20.14 4.36
C ASP A 133 -0.88 -19.52 3.20
N PHE A 134 0.06 -18.61 3.49
CA PHE A 134 1.03 -18.08 2.50
C PHE A 134 2.20 -19.03 2.19
N THR A 135 2.33 -20.18 2.85
CA THR A 135 3.44 -21.13 2.59
C THR A 135 3.59 -21.50 1.11
N PRO A 136 2.52 -21.84 0.35
CA PRO A 136 2.63 -22.14 -1.08
C PRO A 136 3.10 -20.94 -1.92
N LEU A 137 2.72 -19.71 -1.54
CA LEU A 137 3.21 -18.49 -2.18
C LEU A 137 4.73 -18.35 -2.00
N LEU A 138 5.24 -18.57 -0.78
CA LEU A 138 6.67 -18.48 -0.52
C LEU A 138 7.46 -19.50 -1.36
N ILE A 139 6.98 -20.74 -1.43
CA ILE A 139 7.60 -21.79 -2.26
C ILE A 139 7.61 -21.36 -3.72
N ARG A 140 6.50 -20.84 -4.25
CA ARG A 140 6.42 -20.37 -5.64
C ARG A 140 7.38 -19.22 -5.92
N LEU A 141 7.54 -18.28 -4.99
CA LEU A 141 8.52 -17.20 -5.12
C LEU A 141 9.95 -17.76 -5.18
N GLN A 142 10.27 -18.75 -4.34
CA GLN A 142 11.58 -19.41 -4.38
C GLN A 142 11.83 -20.18 -5.68
N GLU A 143 10.83 -20.86 -6.23
CA GLU A 143 10.90 -21.54 -7.54
C GLU A 143 11.32 -20.58 -8.66
N HIS A 144 11.00 -19.29 -8.53
CA HIS A 144 11.39 -18.21 -9.44
C HIS A 144 12.67 -17.47 -9.00
N ALA A 145 13.48 -18.08 -8.14
CA ALA A 145 14.70 -17.50 -7.58
C ALA A 145 14.48 -16.13 -6.92
N ARG A 146 13.32 -15.92 -6.28
CA ARG A 146 13.02 -14.73 -5.47
C ARG A 146 13.27 -15.03 -4.02
N ARG A 147 13.89 -14.07 -3.32
CA ARG A 147 14.05 -14.17 -1.86
C ARG A 147 12.77 -13.76 -1.17
N THR A 148 12.41 -14.50 -0.13
CA THR A 148 11.23 -14.21 0.69
C THR A 148 11.66 -13.79 2.09
N LEU A 149 11.27 -12.59 2.49
CA LEU A 149 11.45 -12.08 3.84
C LEU A 149 10.09 -12.02 4.51
N VAL A 150 9.95 -12.68 5.67
CA VAL A 150 8.70 -12.66 6.42
C VAL A 150 8.86 -12.00 7.78
N LEU A 151 7.92 -11.13 8.15
CA LEU A 151 7.72 -10.73 9.54
C LEU A 151 6.41 -11.37 10.02
N SER A 152 6.52 -12.14 11.09
CA SER A 152 5.42 -12.81 11.75
C SER A 152 5.47 -12.48 13.23
N VAL A 153 4.33 -12.13 13.83
CA VAL A 153 4.24 -11.80 15.26
C VAL A 153 3.54 -12.95 15.98
N GLY A 154 4.19 -13.49 17.02
CA GLY A 154 3.76 -14.67 17.75
C GLY A 154 4.15 -15.99 17.06
N TYR A 155 3.34 -17.02 17.27
CA TYR A 155 3.63 -18.35 16.73
C TYR A 155 3.63 -18.35 15.20
N SER A 156 4.66 -18.95 14.63
CA SER A 156 4.77 -19.23 13.19
C SER A 156 4.99 -20.71 12.99
N SER A 157 4.29 -21.30 12.02
CA SER A 157 4.44 -22.73 11.76
C SER A 157 5.87 -23.03 11.28
N PRO A 158 6.43 -24.21 11.62
CA PRO A 158 7.73 -24.63 11.11
C PRO A 158 7.78 -24.67 9.57
N ALA A 159 6.68 -25.07 8.92
CA ALA A 159 6.58 -25.12 7.47
C ALA A 159 6.67 -23.72 6.84
N TYR A 160 5.95 -22.74 7.39
CA TYR A 160 6.00 -21.35 6.91
C TYR A 160 7.40 -20.75 7.10
N THR A 161 8.01 -20.99 8.26
CA THR A 161 9.37 -20.51 8.55
C THR A 161 10.42 -21.16 7.63
N ALA A 162 10.30 -22.46 7.36
CA ALA A 162 11.22 -23.17 6.46
C ALA A 162 11.07 -22.75 4.99
N ALA A 163 9.87 -22.29 4.59
CA ALA A 163 9.62 -21.76 3.25
C ALA A 163 10.04 -20.29 3.08
N ALA A 164 10.42 -19.58 4.14
CA ALA A 164 10.96 -18.23 4.04
C ALA A 164 12.48 -18.27 3.82
N SER A 165 13.01 -17.43 2.92
CA SER A 165 14.47 -17.25 2.81
C SER A 165 15.03 -16.61 4.09
N TRP A 166 14.25 -15.72 4.70
CA TRP A 166 14.60 -15.12 5.97
C TRP A 166 13.38 -14.69 6.79
N ARG A 167 13.53 -14.72 8.11
CA ARG A 167 12.51 -14.25 9.05
C ARG A 167 13.02 -13.03 9.81
N ILE A 168 12.30 -11.92 9.66
CA ILE A 168 12.48 -10.73 10.49
C ILE A 168 12.07 -11.11 11.91
N ARG A 169 13.02 -10.97 12.83
CA ARG A 169 12.81 -11.20 14.26
C ARG A 169 11.84 -10.17 14.84
N GLU A 170 10.74 -10.65 15.41
CA GLU A 170 9.71 -9.79 16.00
C GLU A 170 10.25 -8.93 17.14
N ASP A 171 11.17 -9.46 17.96
CA ASP A 171 11.73 -8.75 19.11
C ASP A 171 12.62 -7.58 18.67
N TRP A 172 13.39 -7.77 17.62
CA TRP A 172 14.20 -6.69 17.02
C TRP A 172 13.31 -5.64 16.36
N PHE A 173 12.27 -6.08 15.64
CA PHE A 173 11.34 -5.15 15.02
C PHE A 173 10.59 -4.31 16.07
N LEU A 174 10.09 -4.95 17.13
CA LEU A 174 9.46 -4.28 18.26
C LEU A 174 10.39 -3.24 18.90
N GLN A 175 11.59 -3.67 19.29
CA GLN A 175 12.52 -2.83 20.04
C GLN A 175 13.14 -1.71 19.21
N GLN A 176 13.47 -1.96 17.94
CA GLN A 176 14.28 -1.04 17.15
C GLN A 176 13.47 -0.29 16.08
N ALA A 177 12.41 -0.90 15.56
CA ALA A 177 11.61 -0.30 14.50
C ALA A 177 10.38 0.43 15.06
N LEU A 178 9.74 -0.13 16.10
CA LEU A 178 8.48 0.40 16.64
C LEU A 178 8.64 1.24 17.90
N ARG A 179 9.52 0.86 18.83
CA ARG A 179 9.76 1.67 20.03
C ARG A 179 10.54 2.93 19.74
N ASP A 180 10.18 4.01 20.42
CA ASP A 180 10.82 5.29 20.30
C ASP A 180 11.94 5.51 21.30
N GLU A 181 13.15 5.07 20.97
CA GLU A 181 14.36 5.42 21.74
C GLU A 181 14.96 6.78 21.30
N ARG A 182 14.35 7.47 20.32
CA ARG A 182 14.85 8.75 19.76
C ARG A 182 13.86 9.91 19.90
N ALA A 183 12.92 9.84 20.83
CA ALA A 183 12.14 11.00 21.22
C ALA A 183 13.02 12.14 21.80
N ASP A 184 14.29 11.86 22.12
CA ASP A 184 15.25 12.85 22.62
C ASP A 184 16.14 13.52 21.56
N ASP A 185 16.09 13.12 20.28
CA ASP A 185 17.13 13.52 19.29
C ASP A 185 16.62 13.86 17.87
N VAL A 186 15.41 14.42 17.75
CA VAL A 186 14.94 15.02 16.48
C VAL A 186 14.51 16.46 16.68
N ASP A 187 15.52 17.33 16.68
CA ASP A 187 15.60 18.58 15.91
C ASP A 187 14.34 19.48 15.94
N ASP A 188 14.22 20.22 17.05
CA ASP A 188 13.54 21.52 17.13
C ASP A 188 14.32 22.58 16.33
N GLN A 189 14.48 22.34 15.02
CA GLN A 189 14.91 23.39 14.11
C GLN A 189 13.65 24.06 13.53
N PRO A 190 13.37 25.31 13.90
CA PRO A 190 12.24 26.02 13.34
C PRO A 190 12.49 26.18 11.84
N VAL A 191 11.59 25.59 11.06
CA VAL A 191 11.49 25.86 9.62
C VAL A 191 11.37 27.38 9.47
N PRO A 192 12.28 28.07 8.74
CA PRO A 192 12.17 29.51 8.61
C PRO A 192 10.89 29.81 7.83
N VAL A 193 9.92 30.38 8.54
CA VAL A 193 8.68 30.89 7.93
C VAL A 193 9.10 32.01 6.98
N VAL A 194 9.08 31.73 5.69
CA VAL A 194 9.24 32.75 4.67
C VAL A 194 7.99 33.63 4.76
N HIS A 195 8.12 34.77 5.43
CA HIS A 195 7.13 35.83 5.38
C HIS A 195 7.02 36.32 3.94
N THR A 196 5.99 35.88 3.22
CA THR A 196 5.59 36.53 1.98
C THR A 196 5.07 37.93 2.33
N ALA A 197 5.70 38.94 1.76
CA ALA A 197 5.25 40.32 1.87
C ALA A 197 3.82 40.45 1.30
N PRO A 198 2.94 41.29 1.89
CA PRO A 198 1.58 41.43 1.41
C PRO A 198 1.56 42.04 0.00
N VAL A 199 0.84 41.39 -0.90
CA VAL A 199 0.58 41.86 -2.26
C VAL A 199 -0.18 43.19 -2.17
N ALA A 200 0.37 44.22 -2.80
CA ALA A 200 -0.27 45.53 -2.89
C ALA A 200 -1.63 45.44 -3.61
N SER A 201 -2.64 46.05 -3.00
CA SER A 201 -4.01 46.18 -3.51
C SER A 201 -4.03 46.84 -4.89
N VAL A 202 -4.57 46.13 -5.88
CA VAL A 202 -4.89 46.68 -7.21
C VAL A 202 -6.31 47.25 -7.15
N ALA A 203 -6.44 48.53 -7.51
CA ALA A 203 -7.69 49.29 -7.55
C ALA A 203 -8.72 48.69 -8.54
N PRO A 204 -10.04 48.93 -8.33
CA PRO A 204 -11.08 48.29 -9.12
C PRO A 204 -11.18 48.88 -10.53
N VAL A 205 -11.30 47.99 -11.53
CA VAL A 205 -11.66 48.36 -12.90
C VAL A 205 -13.18 48.45 -13.00
N SER A 206 -13.69 49.64 -13.27
CA SER A 206 -15.11 49.93 -13.48
C SER A 206 -15.68 49.19 -14.69
N ALA A 207 -16.94 48.80 -14.54
CA ALA A 207 -17.74 48.01 -15.46
C ALA A 207 -17.84 48.59 -16.88
N ILE A 208 -17.66 47.73 -17.88
CA ILE A 208 -18.11 47.95 -19.26
C ILE A 208 -19.38 47.14 -19.45
N THR A 209 -20.47 47.84 -19.70
CA THR A 209 -21.81 47.32 -20.01
C THR A 209 -21.82 46.60 -21.37
N PRO A 210 -22.39 45.38 -21.51
CA PRO A 210 -22.70 44.84 -22.82
C PRO A 210 -24.10 45.29 -23.29
N ALA A 211 -24.17 45.76 -24.53
CA ALA A 211 -25.40 46.03 -25.28
C ALA A 211 -26.06 44.72 -25.79
N PRO A 212 -27.38 44.71 -26.06
CA PRO A 212 -28.12 43.47 -26.31
C PRO A 212 -27.95 42.99 -27.77
N SER A 213 -27.70 41.69 -27.96
CA SER A 213 -27.72 41.04 -29.27
C SER A 213 -29.05 40.33 -29.51
N ALA A 214 -29.56 40.52 -30.72
CA ALA A 214 -30.92 40.29 -31.15
C ALA A 214 -31.30 38.80 -31.35
N ALA A 215 -32.62 38.59 -31.34
CA ALA A 215 -33.35 37.34 -31.45
C ALA A 215 -32.99 36.47 -32.67
N ARG A 216 -32.99 35.15 -32.46
CA ARG A 216 -33.32 34.15 -33.48
C ARG A 216 -34.44 33.24 -32.98
N THR A 217 -35.51 33.23 -33.77
CA THR A 217 -36.75 32.48 -33.63
C THR A 217 -36.53 30.98 -33.88
N PRO A 218 -37.24 30.07 -33.19
CA PRO A 218 -37.14 28.63 -33.40
C PRO A 218 -38.13 28.11 -34.46
N GLN A 219 -37.76 27.06 -35.19
CA GLN A 219 -38.65 26.25 -36.03
C GLN A 219 -38.36 24.75 -35.82
N PRO A 220 -39.30 23.83 -36.12
CA PRO A 220 -39.81 22.87 -35.15
C PRO A 220 -39.42 21.41 -35.45
N ALA A 221 -39.67 20.54 -34.47
CA ALA A 221 -39.53 19.09 -34.54
C ALA A 221 -40.62 18.42 -35.41
N PRO A 222 -40.39 17.21 -35.94
CA PRO A 222 -41.46 16.31 -36.33
C PRO A 222 -41.67 15.20 -35.27
N GLN A 223 -42.94 14.94 -34.92
CA GLN A 223 -43.39 13.78 -34.13
C GLN A 223 -43.90 12.65 -35.05
N ALA A 224 -43.49 11.42 -34.69
CA ALA A 224 -44.23 10.16 -34.53
C ALA A 224 -45.24 9.61 -35.56
N GLY A 225 -45.10 8.30 -35.80
CA GLY A 225 -46.12 7.31 -36.21
C GLY A 225 -45.39 6.02 -36.61
N GLY A 226 -45.34 4.95 -35.79
CA GLY A 226 -46.35 3.87 -35.67
C GLY A 226 -46.12 2.84 -36.79
N MET A 227 -46.08 1.51 -36.64
CA MET A 227 -46.43 0.51 -35.62
C MET A 227 -45.97 -0.87 -36.20
N ASP A 228 -45.81 -1.91 -35.36
CA ASP A 228 -45.81 -3.37 -35.68
C ASP A 228 -44.59 -3.95 -36.46
N ASP A 229 -44.06 -5.16 -36.26
CA ASP A 229 -44.44 -6.38 -35.51
C ASP A 229 -43.17 -7.26 -35.30
N GLU A 230 -43.25 -8.16 -34.31
CA GLU A 230 -42.68 -9.52 -34.19
C GLU A 230 -41.25 -9.85 -34.70
N ASP A 231 -40.38 -10.40 -33.82
CA ASP A 231 -39.96 -11.83 -33.91
C ASP A 231 -39.12 -12.26 -32.68
N GLU A 232 -39.35 -13.51 -32.26
CA GLU A 232 -38.74 -14.23 -31.14
C GLU A 232 -37.30 -14.70 -31.43
N GLY A 233 -36.46 -14.82 -30.39
CA GLY A 233 -35.19 -15.54 -30.47
C GLY A 233 -34.48 -15.66 -29.11
N PRO A 234 -34.10 -16.86 -28.63
CA PRO A 234 -33.93 -17.12 -27.21
C PRO A 234 -32.52 -16.83 -26.65
N SER A 235 -32.50 -16.44 -25.37
CA SER A 235 -31.32 -16.45 -24.50
C SER A 235 -30.76 -17.87 -24.30
N PRO A 236 -29.44 -18.08 -24.38
CA PRO A 236 -28.82 -19.29 -23.84
C PRO A 236 -28.71 -19.15 -22.31
N GLY A 237 -29.42 -20.04 -21.62
CA GLY A 237 -29.30 -20.22 -20.19
C GLY A 237 -27.94 -20.81 -19.80
N ASN A 238 -27.49 -20.40 -18.62
CA ASN A 238 -26.40 -21.03 -17.90
C ASN A 238 -26.84 -22.43 -17.45
N ALA A 239 -26.00 -23.42 -17.71
CA ALA A 239 -26.15 -24.77 -17.18
C ALA A 239 -24.77 -25.35 -16.83
N TRP A 240 -24.60 -25.57 -15.51
CA TRP A 240 -23.62 -26.39 -14.80
C TRP A 240 -22.16 -25.93 -14.73
#